data_AF-A0A8C6NVL4-F1
#
_entry.id   AF-A0A8C6NVL4-F1
#
_cell.length_a   1.000
_cell.length_b   1.000
_cell.length_c   1.000
_cell.angle_alpha   90.00
_cell.angle_beta   90.00
_cell.angle_gamma   90.00
#
_symmetry.space_group_name_H-M   'P 1'
#
loop_
_entity.id
_entity.type
_entity.pdbx_description
1 polymer ?
#
loop_
_entity_poly.entity_id
_entity_poly.type
_entity_poly.pdbx_seq_one_letter_code
_entity_poly.pdbx_strand_id
1 'polypeptide(L)' 'PGKVIPGSSPVLEVDRTVEQQDWYHGAIPRLEVQQLLENSGDFLVRKSQEKQGYVLSVQWDGSSRHFLIQNTDVSKSNLY' A
#
# COMPACT_ATOMS: atom_id res chain seq x y z
N PRO A 1 31.02 -18.41 -3.94
CA PRO A 1 30.60 -18.87 -2.58
C PRO A 1 29.69 -17.83 -1.91
N GLY A 2 28.38 -18.08 -1.89
CA GLY A 2 27.39 -17.20 -1.28
C GLY A 2 27.41 -17.31 0.24
N LYS A 3 27.52 -16.18 0.93
CA LYS A 3 27.52 -16.12 2.39
C LYS A 3 26.06 -16.19 2.86
N VAL A 4 25.65 -17.35 3.38
CA VAL A 4 24.37 -17.50 4.08
C VAL A 4 24.44 -16.74 5.41
N ILE A 5 23.51 -15.80 5.61
CA ILE A 5 23.38 -15.06 6.86
C ILE A 5 22.44 -15.88 7.78
N PRO A 6 22.90 -16.35 8.95
CA PRO A 6 22.07 -17.11 9.86
C PRO A 6 21.13 -16.14 10.60
N GLY A 7 19.83 -16.19 10.30
CA GLY A 7 18.81 -15.40 11.01
C GLY A 7 17.59 -14.98 10.20
N SER A 8 17.63 -15.07 8.87
CA SER A 8 16.45 -14.80 8.04
C SER A 8 15.59 -16.05 7.88
N SER A 9 14.87 -16.43 8.93
CA SER A 9 13.58 -17.06 8.67
C SER A 9 12.81 -16.05 7.82
N PRO A 10 12.36 -16.39 6.59
CA PRO A 10 11.49 -15.47 5.87
C PRO A 10 10.28 -15.29 6.78
N VAL A 11 10.16 -14.12 7.40
CA VAL A 11 8.88 -13.71 7.97
C VAL A 11 7.94 -13.88 6.80
N LEU A 12 6.99 -14.80 6.92
CA LEU A 12 6.03 -15.06 5.85
C LEU A 12 5.46 -13.68 5.51
N GLU A 13 5.64 -13.27 4.27
CA GLU A 13 5.37 -11.90 3.82
C GLU A 13 3.94 -11.43 4.16
N VAL A 14 3.07 -12.41 4.38
CA VAL A 14 1.66 -12.33 4.80
C VAL A 14 1.46 -11.84 6.25
N ASP A 15 2.41 -12.05 7.16
CA ASP A 15 2.30 -11.63 8.57
C ASP A 15 2.75 -10.19 8.82
N ARG A 16 3.34 -9.53 7.82
CA ARG A 16 3.78 -8.13 7.91
C ARG A 16 2.57 -7.18 7.91
N THR A 17 2.54 -6.24 8.86
CA THR A 17 1.52 -5.17 8.84
C THR A 17 1.69 -4.28 7.62
N VAL A 18 0.66 -3.50 7.26
CA VAL A 18 0.71 -2.58 6.11
C VAL A 18 1.92 -1.64 6.19
N GLU A 19 2.26 -1.17 7.40
CA GLU A 19 3.38 -0.25 7.63
C GLU A 19 4.76 -0.88 7.43
N GLN A 20 4.84 -2.21 7.38
CA GLN A 20 6.08 -2.97 7.19
C GLN A 20 6.27 -3.42 5.73
N GLN A 21 5.34 -3.05 4.85
CA GLN A 21 5.35 -3.43 3.45
C GLN A 21 6.12 -2.39 2.64
N ASP A 22 6.93 -2.87 1.71
CA ASP A 22 7.80 -2.01 0.89
C ASP A 22 7.01 -1.11 -0.08
N TRP A 23 5.78 -1.49 -0.40
CA TRP A 23 4.83 -0.72 -1.22
C TRP A 23 4.03 0.32 -0.41
N TYR A 24 4.25 0.43 0.91
CA TYR A 24 3.61 1.43 1.76
C TYR A 24 4.51 2.64 2.00
N HIS A 25 4.02 3.82 1.63
CA HIS A 25 4.81 5.06 1.65
C HIS A 25 4.36 6.06 2.73
N GLY A 26 3.55 5.65 3.70
CA GLY A 26 3.09 6.59 4.75
C GLY A 26 2.18 7.68 4.19
N ALA A 27 2.22 8.88 4.79
CA ALA A 27 1.32 9.99 4.46
C ALA A 27 1.89 10.95 3.39
N ILE A 28 2.26 10.41 2.22
CA ILE A 28 2.80 11.23 1.11
C ILE A 28 1.69 11.99 0.34
N PRO A 29 1.97 13.21 -0.15
CA PRO A 29 1.05 14.00 -0.96
C PRO A 29 0.90 13.43 -2.37
N ARG A 30 -0.18 13.83 -3.06
CA ARG A 30 -0.49 13.36 -4.41
C ARG A 30 0.63 13.63 -5.42
N LEU A 31 1.33 14.75 -5.29
CA LEU A 31 2.42 15.11 -6.18
C LEU A 31 3.59 14.10 -6.11
N GLU A 32 3.99 13.71 -4.90
CA GLU A 32 5.06 12.72 -4.70
C GLU A 32 4.65 11.35 -5.26
N VAL A 33 3.38 10.96 -5.14
CA VAL A 33 2.87 9.72 -5.76
C VAL A 33 3.07 9.71 -7.26
N GLN A 34 2.81 10.84 -7.95
CA GLN A 34 2.97 10.91 -9.40
C GLN A 34 4.44 10.81 -9.83
N GLN A 35 5.37 11.20 -8.97
CA GLN A 35 6.81 11.06 -9.24
C GLN A 35 7.31 9.64 -8.99
N LEU A 36 6.64 8.88 -8.12
CA LEU A 36 7.01 7.50 -7.78
C LEU A 36 6.42 6.46 -8.74
N LEU A 37 5.28 6.76 -9.38
CA LEU A 37 4.60 5.84 -10.29
C LEU A 37 4.81 6.30 -11.74
N GLU A 38 5.73 5.66 -12.44
CA GLU A 38 6.13 6.07 -13.80
C GLU A 38 5.42 5.25 -14.87
N ASN A 39 5.34 3.94 -14.67
CA ASN A 39 4.87 2.97 -15.66
C ASN A 39 3.44 2.54 -15.40
N SER A 40 2.74 2.11 -16.46
CA SER A 40 1.42 1.50 -16.30
C SER A 40 1.54 0.18 -15.55
N GLY A 41 0.84 0.07 -14.41
CA GLY A 41 0.94 -1.05 -13.49
C GLY A 41 1.68 -0.72 -12.19
N ASP A 42 2.42 0.39 -12.14
CA ASP A 42 3.06 0.83 -10.90
C ASP A 42 1.98 1.22 -9.89
N PHE A 43 2.17 0.81 -8.64
CA PHE A 43 1.26 1.12 -7.55
C PHE A 43 1.98 1.36 -6.23
N LEU A 44 1.30 2.05 -5.33
CA LEU A 44 1.66 2.13 -3.92
C LEU A 44 0.42 2.32 -3.06
N VAL A 45 0.55 2.03 -1.78
CA VAL A 45 -0.45 2.39 -0.77
C VAL A 45 0.09 3.53 0.08
N ARG A 46 -0.76 4.50 0.36
CA ARG A 46 -0.45 5.63 1.24
C ARG A 46 -1.54 5.86 2.26
N LYS A 47 -1.20 6.50 3.37
CA LYS A 47 -2.16 7.02 4.34
C LYS A 47 -2.84 8.26 3.78
N SER A 48 -4.16 8.34 3.89
CA SER A 48 -4.87 9.57 3.54
C SER A 48 -4.57 10.67 4.56
N GLN A 49 -4.36 11.90 4.09
CA GLN A 49 -4.10 13.07 4.93
C GLN A 49 -5.40 13.73 5.42
N GLU A 50 -6.49 13.62 4.65
CA GLU A 50 -7.77 14.27 4.94
C GLU A 50 -8.78 13.33 5.63
N LYS A 51 -8.67 12.03 5.37
CA LYS A 51 -9.59 11.01 5.88
C LYS A 51 -8.82 9.94 6.64
N GLN A 52 -9.44 9.31 7.63
CA GLN A 52 -8.87 8.10 8.21
C GLN A 52 -8.93 6.96 7.19
N GLY A 53 -7.81 6.25 7.01
CA GLY A 53 -7.71 5.09 6.12
C GLY A 53 -6.54 5.17 5.14
N TYR A 54 -6.53 4.21 4.23
CA TYR A 54 -5.49 4.02 3.23
C TYR A 54 -6.01 4.32 1.82
N VAL A 55 -5.13 4.75 0.94
CA VAL A 55 -5.41 5.02 -0.47
C VAL A 55 -4.45 4.19 -1.31
N LEU A 56 -5.01 3.34 -2.18
CA LEU A 56 -4.27 2.69 -3.24
C LEU A 56 -4.12 3.69 -4.39
N SER A 57 -2.89 3.96 -4.78
CA SER A 57 -2.58 4.79 -5.95
C SER A 57 -1.96 3.93 -7.03
N VAL A 58 -2.47 4.04 -8.26
CA VAL A 58 -2.03 3.23 -9.40
C VAL A 58 -1.82 4.13 -10.60
N GLN A 59 -0.70 3.96 -11.30
CA GLN A 59 -0.49 4.56 -12.60
C GLN A 59 -1.03 3.61 -13.67
N TRP A 60 -1.96 4.11 -14.49
CA TRP A 60 -2.57 3.30 -15.54
C TRP A 60 -2.93 4.16 -16.75
N ASP A 61 -2.36 3.83 -17.91
CA ASP A 61 -2.63 4.49 -19.18
C ASP A 61 -2.37 6.01 -19.11
N GLY A 62 -1.17 6.36 -18.64
CA GLY A 62 -0.73 7.75 -18.49
C GLY A 62 -1.44 8.54 -17.38
N SER A 63 -2.38 7.95 -16.64
CA SER A 63 -3.17 8.63 -15.61
C SER A 63 -3.01 7.99 -14.23
N SER A 64 -2.80 8.82 -13.22
CA SER A 64 -2.78 8.37 -11.82
C SER A 64 -4.20 8.25 -11.26
N ARG A 65 -4.57 7.05 -10.84
CA ARG A 65 -5.86 6.71 -10.25
C ARG A 65 -5.67 6.46 -8.75
N HIS A 66 -6.62 6.93 -7.95
CA HIS A 66 -6.56 6.84 -6.49
C HIS A 66 -7.86 6.24 -5.94
N PHE A 67 -7.75 5.15 -5.20
CA PHE A 67 -8.88 4.41 -4.64
C PHE A 67 -8.79 4.41 -3.13
N LEU A 68 -9.85 4.84 -2.45
CA LEU A 68 -9.95 4.75 -1.00
C LEU A 68 -10.17 3.28 -0.61
N ILE A 69 -9.30 2.73 0.24
CA ILE A 69 -9.46 1.40 0.79
C ILE A 69 -10.43 1.48 1.96
N GLN A 70 -11.61 0.88 1.78
CA GLN A 70 -12.62 0.78 2.83
C GLN A 70 -12.44 -0.54 3.58
N ASN A 71 -12.36 -0.47 4.91
CA ASN A 71 -12.48 -1.65 5.74
C ASN A 71 -13.96 -1.86 6.05
N THR A 72 -14.60 -2.75 5.31
CA THR A 72 -15.94 -3.21 5.63
C THR A 72 -15.81 -4.28 6.69
N ASP A 73 -16.02 -3.88 7.94
CA ASP A 73 -16.22 -4.84 9.02
C ASP A 73 -17.54 -5.59 8.76
N VAL A 74 -17.46 -6.76 8.14
CA VAL A 74 -18.62 -7.59 7.77
C VAL A 74 -19.47 -7.94 9.00
N SER A 75 -18.89 -7.86 10.21
CA SER A 75 -19.59 -8.08 11.47
C SER A 75 -20.60 -6.97 11.83
N LYS A 76 -20.46 -5.75 11.28
CA LYS A 76 -21.39 -4.63 11.52
C LYS A 76 -22.46 -4.48 10.45
N SER A 77 -22.27 -5.10 9.29
CA SER A 77 -23.23 -5.04 8.17
C SER A 77 -24.45 -5.93 8.36
N ASN A 78 -24.41 -6.92 9.27
CA ASN A 78 -25.54 -7.77 9.62
C ASN A 78 -26.38 -7.25 10.81
N LEU A 79 -26.15 -6.01 11.25
CA LEU A 79 -26.90 -5.37 12.35
C LEU A 79 -27.88 -4.27 11.88
N TYR A 80 -28.20 -4.23 10.58
CA TYR A 80 -29.24 -3.36 10.01
C TYR A 80 -30.12 -4.12 9.02
#